data_AF-A0A4P9XNN4-F1
#
_entry.id   AF-A0A4P9XNN4-F1
#
_cell.length_a   1.000
_cell.length_b   1.000
_cell.length_c   1.000
_cell.angle_alpha   90.00
_cell.angle_beta   90.00
_cell.angle_gamma   90.00
#
_symmetry.space_group_name_H-M   'P 1'
#
loop_
_entity.id
_entity.type
_entity.pdbx_description
1 polymer ?
#
loop_
_entity_poly.entity_id
_entity_poly.type
_entity_poly.pdbx_seq_one_letter_code
_entity_poly.pdbx_strand_id
1 'polypeptide(L)'
;FNGRVAERHLENLKIVRHVGLREYKATLEDMSENMHRLWRIIMEDLSATDIYHEPNFTCKLESYFGKAIVVPFPFCVVIMYDEDPNVTAQLRTEDELEAFVAENRRPEILEARENRIKLRALEGHIVTVPGRLINSSSSKVAERTYKGKLSIERTSYAAWGSHRVGPGFHVTVSIKSTAQDTEAQESSAARRRRTTAAVTGLAPSARVLGHSDLGIGSDFRLSSRLSDFFEANETAILIGLADTKRCLQEYRDYYLDMLDQKDGTLSYAFFSDVYCDSEVSEAQLKALLDKERHQHVRRIPHDHAGDIRCLYARLQCVYASEVHMWWYIFWDDLYRRNWQVIQQFRKRESHFSPYSPESICYRPMPRDELERFIAGTEKGGYRYGKGIARFLHAGVLNRLYARLDALVKPIEAETVAMTAPFANAESGHVVAMPPSSSFLGAAMYATSGVPPAGMPAHAGAGNGAAVDDLRFPEPSHDGNSYW
;
A
#
# COMPACT_ATOMS: atom_id res chain seq x y z
N PHE A 1 3.70 6.96 -9.13
CA PHE A 1 3.78 8.31 -8.53
C PHE A 1 4.40 9.22 -9.58
N ASN A 2 3.77 10.35 -9.89
CA ASN A 2 4.19 11.25 -10.98
C ASN A 2 4.85 12.54 -10.45
N GLY A 3 5.27 12.57 -9.18
CA GLY A 3 5.96 13.73 -8.60
C GLY A 3 5.05 14.94 -8.35
N ARG A 4 3.73 14.77 -8.28
CA ARG A 4 2.79 15.89 -8.11
C ARG A 4 2.46 16.12 -6.64
N VAL A 5 2.46 17.39 -6.21
CA VAL A 5 2.03 17.81 -4.86
C VAL A 5 0.62 17.32 -4.53
N ALA A 6 -0.32 17.39 -5.49
CA ALA A 6 -1.68 16.91 -5.30
C ALA A 6 -1.75 15.39 -5.01
N GLU A 7 -0.92 14.58 -5.66
CA GLU A 7 -0.84 13.14 -5.40
C GLU A 7 -0.37 12.89 -3.97
N ARG A 8 0.66 13.60 -3.50
CA ARG A 8 1.17 13.49 -2.13
C ARG A 8 0.16 13.96 -1.09
N HIS A 9 -0.55 15.05 -1.35
CA HIS A 9 -1.57 15.54 -0.43
C HIS A 9 -2.69 14.51 -0.25
N LEU A 10 -3.16 13.90 -1.36
CA LEU A 10 -4.14 12.82 -1.31
C LEU A 10 -3.59 11.56 -0.63
N GLU A 11 -2.32 11.22 -0.84
CA GLU A 11 -1.65 10.12 -0.15
C GLU A 11 -1.63 10.34 1.36
N ASN A 12 -1.15 11.50 1.84
CA ASN A 12 -1.14 11.84 3.27
C ASN A 12 -2.55 11.79 3.87
N LEU A 13 -3.55 12.35 3.18
CA LEU A 13 -4.95 12.29 3.62
C LEU A 13 -5.45 10.84 3.70
N LYS A 14 -5.10 9.98 2.74
CA LYS A 14 -5.47 8.56 2.77
C LYS A 14 -4.80 7.86 3.95
N ILE A 15 -3.53 8.11 4.22
CA ILE A 15 -2.81 7.54 5.35
C ILE A 15 -3.51 7.95 6.66
N VAL A 16 -3.79 9.24 6.86
CA VAL A 16 -4.51 9.74 8.05
C VAL A 16 -5.87 9.07 8.21
N ARG A 17 -6.62 8.87 7.12
CA ARG A 17 -7.92 8.17 7.16
C ARG A 17 -7.81 6.70 7.59
N HIS A 18 -6.72 6.02 7.24
CA HIS A 18 -6.54 4.59 7.56
C HIS A 18 -5.92 4.38 8.94
N VAL A 19 -4.96 5.23 9.31
CA VAL A 19 -4.15 5.08 10.53
C VAL A 19 -4.70 5.90 11.70
N GLY A 20 -5.39 7.00 11.40
CA GLY A 20 -5.90 7.95 12.39
C GLY A 20 -4.90 9.08 12.68
N LEU A 21 -5.43 10.26 13.00
CA LEU A 21 -4.62 11.47 13.17
C LEU A 21 -3.63 11.37 14.34
N ARG A 22 -4.03 10.75 15.46
CA ARG A 22 -3.16 10.62 16.65
C ARG A 22 -1.89 9.82 16.32
N GLU A 23 -2.07 8.66 15.69
CA GLU A 23 -0.98 7.76 15.31
C GLU A 23 -0.14 8.37 14.17
N TYR A 24 -0.78 9.04 13.21
CA TYR A 24 -0.09 9.80 12.18
C TYR A 24 0.83 10.89 12.78
N LYS A 25 0.38 11.61 13.81
CA LYS A 25 1.21 12.61 14.50
C LYS A 25 2.34 11.97 15.30
N ALA A 26 2.06 10.90 16.03
CA ALA A 26 3.08 10.18 16.80
C ALA A 26 4.22 9.66 15.90
N THR A 27 3.89 9.25 14.67
CA THR A 27 4.87 8.74 13.68
C THR A 27 5.67 9.84 12.98
N LEU A 28 5.31 11.12 13.15
CA LEU A 28 6.11 12.27 12.73
C LEU A 28 7.18 12.66 13.76
N GLU A 29 7.10 12.14 14.99
CA GLU A 29 8.14 12.36 15.99
C GLU A 29 9.45 11.72 15.52
N ASP A 30 10.58 12.30 15.91
CA ASP A 30 11.89 11.82 15.47
C ASP A 30 12.06 10.34 15.87
N MET A 31 12.32 9.50 14.87
CA MET A 31 12.60 8.09 15.14
C MET A 31 13.87 7.97 15.99
N SER A 32 13.89 7.00 16.91
CA SER A 32 15.10 6.67 17.67
C SER A 32 16.28 6.37 16.72
N GLU A 33 17.52 6.55 17.20
CA GLU A 33 18.71 6.22 16.40
C GLU A 33 18.72 4.74 15.99
N ASN A 34 18.23 3.87 16.87
CA ASN A 34 18.13 2.45 16.60
C ASN A 34 17.03 2.13 15.57
N MET A 35 15.85 2.77 15.66
CA MET A 35 14.82 2.67 14.63
C MET A 35 15.33 3.12 13.25
N HIS A 36 16.08 4.23 13.18
CA HIS A 36 16.73 4.66 11.93
C HIS A 36 17.71 3.62 11.37
N ARG A 37 18.48 2.97 12.24
CA ARG A 37 19.40 1.90 11.85
C ARG A 37 18.64 0.68 11.31
N LEU A 38 17.58 0.25 11.99
CA LEU A 38 16.72 -0.87 11.56
C LEU A 38 16.04 -0.56 10.24
N TRP A 39 15.48 0.63 10.11
CA TRP A 39 14.87 1.14 8.89
C TRP A 39 15.81 0.97 7.69
N ARG A 40 17.07 1.40 7.82
CA ARG A 40 18.08 1.31 6.76
C ARG A 40 18.36 -0.13 6.37
N ILE A 41 18.66 -0.99 7.36
CA ILE A 41 18.95 -2.42 7.12
C ILE A 41 17.76 -3.09 6.41
N ILE A 42 16.53 -2.80 6.84
CA ILE A 42 15.35 -3.43 6.29
C ILE A 42 15.08 -2.99 4.85
N MET A 43 15.18 -1.69 4.58
CA MET A 43 14.97 -1.16 3.23
C MET A 43 16.03 -1.69 2.25
N GLU A 44 17.31 -1.71 2.65
CA GLU A 44 18.45 -2.09 1.81
C GLU A 44 18.56 -3.61 1.60
N ASP A 45 18.29 -4.43 2.63
CA ASP A 45 18.63 -5.87 2.61
C ASP A 45 17.44 -6.81 2.81
N LEU A 46 16.40 -6.38 3.56
CA LEU A 46 15.31 -7.24 4.03
C LEU A 46 13.94 -6.85 3.45
N SER A 47 13.95 -6.39 2.20
CA SER A 47 12.76 -6.13 1.40
C SER A 47 12.72 -7.08 0.18
N ALA A 48 11.51 -7.29 -0.37
CA ALA A 48 11.19 -8.24 -1.44
C ALA A 48 11.09 -9.71 -0.99
N THR A 49 11.48 -10.66 -1.83
CA THR A 49 11.27 -12.10 -1.61
C THR A 49 12.36 -12.75 -0.76
N ASP A 50 12.08 -14.00 -0.33
CA ASP A 50 13.04 -14.86 0.36
C ASP A 50 13.45 -14.29 1.72
N ILE A 51 12.47 -13.66 2.37
CA ILE A 51 12.59 -13.10 3.70
C ILE A 51 11.87 -14.03 4.67
N TYR A 52 12.48 -14.26 5.82
CA TYR A 52 11.94 -15.13 6.86
C TYR A 52 11.34 -14.30 7.99
N HIS A 53 10.21 -14.71 8.53
CA HIS A 53 9.72 -14.16 9.80
C HIS A 53 8.77 -15.11 10.50
N GLU A 54 9.14 -15.58 11.69
CA GLU A 54 8.26 -16.44 12.48
C GLU A 54 7.13 -15.62 13.13
N PRO A 55 5.85 -15.87 12.80
CA PRO A 55 4.76 -15.04 13.29
C PRO A 55 4.50 -15.29 14.78
N ASN A 56 4.20 -14.23 15.53
CA ASN A 56 3.78 -14.29 16.93
C ASN A 56 2.35 -14.86 17.15
N PHE A 57 1.76 -15.48 16.14
CA PHE A 57 0.43 -16.08 16.17
C PHE A 57 0.46 -17.50 15.63
N THR A 58 -0.45 -18.35 16.12
CA THR A 58 -0.55 -19.72 15.63
C THR A 58 -1.02 -19.74 14.18
N CYS A 59 -0.20 -20.27 13.29
CA CYS A 59 -0.55 -20.53 11.90
C CYS A 59 -0.13 -21.96 11.52
N LYS A 60 -0.75 -22.49 10.47
CA LYS A 60 -0.46 -23.84 9.94
C LYS A 60 0.47 -23.78 8.74
N LEU A 61 1.51 -22.94 8.82
CA LEU A 61 2.52 -22.85 7.78
C LEU A 61 3.63 -23.87 8.07
N GLU A 62 4.13 -24.53 7.02
CA GLU A 62 5.28 -25.43 7.11
C GLU A 62 6.61 -24.67 7.08
N SER A 63 6.59 -23.45 6.54
CA SER A 63 7.70 -22.54 6.36
C SER A 63 7.27 -21.11 6.63
N TYR A 64 8.18 -20.30 7.19
CA TYR A 64 7.94 -18.89 7.48
C TYR A 64 8.65 -17.95 6.49
N PHE A 65 9.01 -18.46 5.32
CA PHE A 65 9.49 -17.63 4.21
C PHE A 65 8.35 -16.92 3.49
N GLY A 66 8.66 -15.73 3.00
CA GLY A 66 7.69 -14.88 2.32
C GLY A 66 8.30 -13.73 1.56
N LYS A 67 7.43 -12.78 1.24
CA LYS A 67 7.77 -11.46 0.73
C LYS A 67 7.60 -10.42 1.83
N ALA A 68 8.64 -9.64 2.09
CA ALA A 68 8.55 -8.43 2.90
C ALA A 68 8.23 -7.23 2.03
N ILE A 69 7.10 -6.59 2.34
CA ILE A 69 6.67 -5.32 1.78
C ILE A 69 6.93 -4.25 2.82
N VAL A 70 7.77 -3.27 2.48
CA VAL A 70 8.11 -2.19 3.39
C VAL A 70 7.23 -0.98 3.09
N VAL A 71 6.51 -0.51 4.10
CA VAL A 71 5.76 0.74 4.08
C VAL A 71 6.65 1.79 4.76
N PRO A 72 7.05 2.86 4.07
CA PRO A 72 8.01 3.80 4.62
C PRO A 72 7.39 4.79 5.60
N PHE A 73 6.10 5.09 5.48
CA PHE A 73 5.39 5.99 6.39
C PHE A 73 3.90 5.65 6.53
N PRO A 74 3.40 5.43 7.76
CA PRO A 74 4.19 5.10 8.95
C PRO A 74 5.07 3.88 8.68
N PHE A 75 6.28 3.85 9.26
CA PHE A 75 7.20 2.76 9.01
C PHE A 75 6.60 1.43 9.50
N CYS A 76 6.50 0.45 8.60
CA CYS A 76 5.92 -0.85 8.89
C CYS A 76 6.44 -1.88 7.88
N VAL A 77 6.73 -3.08 8.34
CA VAL A 77 7.04 -4.22 7.47
C VAL A 77 5.87 -5.17 7.45
N VAL A 78 5.36 -5.46 6.26
CA VAL A 78 4.29 -6.45 6.06
C VAL A 78 4.89 -7.69 5.42
N ILE A 79 4.80 -8.82 6.11
CA ILE A 79 5.23 -10.12 5.60
C ILE A 79 4.03 -10.82 4.96
N MET A 80 4.16 -11.19 3.69
CA MET A 80 3.24 -12.06 2.98
C MET A 80 3.88 -13.44 2.83
N TYR A 81 3.31 -14.45 3.49
CA TYR A 81 3.90 -15.79 3.48
C TYR A 81 3.72 -16.50 2.14
N ASP A 82 4.70 -17.33 1.80
CA ASP A 82 4.78 -18.05 0.53
C ASP A 82 3.63 -19.04 0.31
N GLU A 83 3.27 -19.77 1.36
CA GLU A 83 2.28 -20.87 1.31
C GLU A 83 0.83 -20.35 1.27
N ASP A 84 0.53 -19.30 2.05
CA ASP A 84 -0.77 -18.65 2.05
C ASP A 84 -0.60 -17.11 2.08
N PRO A 85 -0.74 -16.44 0.92
CA PRO A 85 -0.67 -14.99 0.82
C PRO A 85 -1.73 -14.23 1.64
N ASN A 86 -2.80 -14.91 2.12
CA ASN A 86 -3.80 -14.31 3.00
C ASN A 86 -3.33 -14.25 4.45
N VAL A 87 -2.35 -15.08 4.83
CA VAL A 87 -1.68 -14.99 6.12
C VAL A 87 -0.61 -13.91 6.02
N THR A 88 -0.71 -12.88 6.85
CA THR A 88 0.25 -11.77 6.87
C THR A 88 0.64 -11.39 8.28
N ALA A 89 1.90 -11.02 8.47
CA ALA A 89 2.40 -10.42 9.72
C ALA A 89 2.72 -8.95 9.48
N GLN A 90 2.58 -8.12 10.51
CA GLN A 90 2.90 -6.69 10.45
C GLN A 90 3.80 -6.33 11.61
N LEU A 91 4.95 -5.75 11.30
CA LEU A 91 5.97 -5.38 12.26
C LEU A 91 6.10 -3.86 12.28
N ARG A 92 5.99 -3.29 13.48
CA ARG A 92 5.95 -1.83 13.67
C ARG A 92 6.81 -1.37 14.83
N THR A 93 6.89 -2.16 15.89
CA THR A 93 7.65 -1.78 17.07
C THR A 93 9.14 -2.02 16.85
N GLU A 94 9.97 -1.29 17.60
CA GLU A 94 11.42 -1.46 17.54
C GLU A 94 11.81 -2.91 17.85
N ASP A 95 11.24 -3.49 18.91
CA ASP A 95 11.50 -4.88 19.33
C ASP A 95 11.13 -5.92 18.25
N GLU A 96 9.98 -5.74 17.58
CA GLU A 96 9.55 -6.62 16.47
C GLU A 96 10.52 -6.55 15.30
N LEU A 97 10.99 -5.35 14.96
CA LEU A 97 11.91 -5.12 13.85
C LEU A 97 13.32 -5.61 14.18
N GLU A 98 13.77 -5.48 15.43
CA GLU A 98 15.03 -6.06 15.90
C GLU A 98 15.01 -7.59 15.80
N ALA A 99 13.94 -8.22 16.33
CA ALA A 99 13.76 -9.66 16.25
C ALA A 99 13.77 -10.13 14.80
N PHE A 100 13.04 -9.44 13.93
CA PHE A 100 13.00 -9.72 12.50
C PHE A 100 14.38 -9.61 11.81
N VAL A 101 15.16 -8.58 12.12
CA VAL A 101 16.53 -8.45 11.59
C VAL A 101 17.42 -9.58 12.13
N ALA A 102 17.29 -9.94 13.41
CA ALA A 102 18.05 -11.01 14.03
C ALA A 102 17.70 -12.38 13.42
N GLU A 103 16.42 -12.67 13.20
CA GLU A 103 15.92 -13.87 12.55
C GLU A 103 16.55 -14.07 11.17
N ASN A 104 16.56 -13.02 10.34
CA ASN A 104 17.12 -13.07 8.99
C ASN A 104 18.66 -13.13 8.95
N ARG A 105 19.33 -13.06 10.10
CA ARG A 105 20.78 -13.23 10.25
C ARG A 105 21.18 -14.59 10.81
N ARG A 106 20.22 -15.44 11.19
CA ARG A 106 20.48 -16.80 11.65
C ARG A 106 21.15 -17.62 10.54
N PRO A 107 22.22 -18.39 10.81
CA PRO A 107 22.97 -19.11 9.79
C PRO A 107 22.10 -20.03 8.91
N GLU A 108 21.16 -20.75 9.52
CA GLU A 108 20.23 -21.64 8.83
C GLU A 108 19.25 -20.90 7.90
N ILE A 109 18.89 -19.66 8.25
CA ILE A 109 18.00 -18.83 7.43
C ILE A 109 18.78 -18.22 6.27
N LEU A 110 20.03 -17.80 6.51
CA LEU A 110 20.93 -17.32 5.46
C LEU A 110 21.22 -18.42 4.43
N GLU A 111 21.49 -19.65 4.87
CA GLU A 111 21.69 -20.80 3.97
C GLU A 111 20.44 -21.10 3.14
N ALA A 112 19.27 -21.18 3.78
CA ALA A 112 18.01 -21.42 3.07
C ALA A 112 17.70 -20.30 2.07
N ARG A 113 17.94 -19.02 2.44
CA ARG A 113 17.81 -17.88 1.53
C ARG A 113 18.76 -17.99 0.35
N GLU A 114 20.01 -18.38 0.57
CA GLU A 114 20.97 -18.59 -0.51
C GLU A 114 20.51 -19.69 -1.47
N ASN A 115 20.04 -20.83 -0.95
CA ASN A 115 19.51 -21.93 -1.75
C ASN A 115 18.30 -21.49 -2.60
N ARG A 116 17.40 -20.69 -2.01
CA ARG A 116 16.25 -20.13 -2.73
C ARG A 116 16.68 -19.20 -3.86
N ILE A 117 17.66 -18.34 -3.63
CA ILE A 117 18.20 -17.44 -4.66
C ILE A 117 18.91 -18.24 -5.76
N LYS A 118 19.66 -19.30 -5.42
CA LYS A 118 20.28 -20.22 -6.41
C LYS A 118 19.23 -20.90 -7.30
N LEU A 119 18.11 -21.34 -6.71
CA LEU A 119 17.00 -21.93 -7.48
C LEU A 119 16.36 -20.90 -8.43
N ARG A 120 16.14 -19.66 -7.96
CA ARG A 120 15.63 -18.56 -8.81
C ARG A 120 16.59 -18.20 -9.94
N ALA A 121 17.90 -18.20 -9.68
CA ALA A 121 18.92 -17.95 -10.69
C ALA A 121 18.89 -18.97 -11.85
N LEU A 122 18.44 -20.19 -11.58
CA LEU A 122 18.29 -21.23 -12.60
C LEU A 122 16.99 -21.14 -13.40
N GLU A 123 16.08 -20.22 -13.08
CA GLU A 123 14.80 -20.11 -13.79
C GLU A 123 15.02 -19.91 -15.29
N GLY A 124 14.31 -20.69 -16.11
CA GLY A 124 14.37 -20.62 -17.56
C GLY A 124 15.61 -21.27 -18.18
N HIS A 125 16.62 -21.63 -17.38
CA HIS A 125 17.87 -22.24 -17.86
C HIS A 125 17.70 -23.73 -18.13
N ILE A 126 18.56 -24.26 -19.01
CA ILE A 126 18.74 -25.70 -19.19
C ILE A 126 19.68 -26.20 -18.10
N VAL A 127 19.14 -27.00 -17.19
CA VAL A 127 19.85 -27.57 -16.04
C VAL A 127 20.26 -29.01 -16.30
N THR A 128 21.37 -29.41 -15.70
CA THR A 128 21.87 -30.77 -15.63
C THR A 128 21.27 -31.45 -14.40
N VAL A 129 20.62 -32.59 -14.59
CA VAL A 129 20.01 -33.41 -13.53
C VAL A 129 20.84 -34.69 -13.38
N PRO A 130 21.50 -34.91 -12.22
CA PRO A 130 22.15 -36.18 -11.93
C PRO A 130 21.18 -37.36 -11.99
N GLY A 131 21.57 -38.45 -12.65
CA GLY A 131 20.72 -39.62 -12.90
C GLY A 131 20.28 -40.35 -11.63
N ARG A 132 21.04 -40.18 -10.53
CA ARG A 132 20.65 -40.61 -9.19
C ARG A 132 19.36 -39.96 -8.67
N LEU A 133 19.00 -38.78 -9.16
CA LEU A 133 17.73 -38.11 -8.84
C LEU A 133 16.54 -38.69 -9.62
N ILE A 134 16.82 -39.42 -10.70
CA ILE A 134 15.81 -39.94 -11.62
C ILE A 134 15.48 -41.40 -11.28
N ASN A 135 16.48 -42.24 -11.04
CA ASN A 135 16.28 -43.68 -10.80
C ASN A 135 17.02 -44.09 -9.51
N SER A 136 16.28 -44.21 -8.41
CA SER A 136 16.81 -44.52 -7.08
C SER A 136 17.23 -45.98 -6.88
N SER A 137 16.96 -46.87 -7.83
CA SER A 137 16.99 -48.33 -7.65
C SER A 137 18.06 -49.08 -8.43
N SER A 138 19.01 -48.40 -9.11
CA SER A 138 20.10 -49.11 -9.79
C SER A 138 21.46 -48.38 -9.72
N SER A 139 22.48 -49.11 -9.28
CA SER A 139 23.86 -48.63 -9.11
C SER A 139 24.55 -48.23 -10.42
N LYS A 140 24.05 -48.70 -11.58
CA LYS A 140 24.59 -48.36 -12.91
C LYS A 140 24.01 -47.08 -13.53
N VAL A 141 22.95 -46.50 -12.97
CA VAL A 141 22.31 -45.27 -13.48
C VAL A 141 22.86 -44.00 -12.83
N ALA A 142 23.63 -44.15 -11.74
CA ALA A 142 24.17 -43.04 -10.96
C ALA A 142 25.12 -42.11 -11.74
N GLU A 143 25.75 -42.58 -12.82
CA GLU A 143 26.67 -41.78 -13.66
C GLU A 143 26.00 -41.04 -14.82
N ARG A 144 24.73 -41.32 -15.14
CA ARG A 144 24.03 -40.63 -16.23
C ARG A 144 23.68 -39.21 -15.80
N THR A 145 23.73 -38.26 -16.72
CA THR A 145 23.20 -36.91 -16.53
C THR A 145 22.12 -36.64 -17.57
N TYR A 146 21.11 -35.89 -17.15
CA TYR A 146 19.97 -35.53 -18.00
C TYR A 146 19.92 -34.01 -18.14
N LYS A 147 19.42 -33.52 -19.27
CA LYS A 147 19.18 -32.08 -19.46
C LYS A 147 17.69 -31.80 -19.39
N GLY A 148 17.31 -30.81 -18.61
CA GLY A 148 15.93 -30.36 -18.50
C GLY A 148 15.84 -28.85 -18.43
N LYS A 149 14.67 -28.29 -18.75
CA LYS A 149 14.42 -26.87 -18.52
C LYS A 149 13.83 -26.68 -17.13
N LEU A 150 14.46 -25.85 -16.31
CA LEU A 150 13.94 -25.47 -15.00
C LEU A 150 12.92 -24.34 -15.17
N SER A 151 11.76 -24.53 -14.55
CA SER A 151 10.65 -23.58 -14.53
C SER A 151 10.21 -23.37 -13.08
N ILE A 152 9.72 -22.17 -12.79
CA ILE A 152 9.24 -21.82 -11.46
C ILE A 152 7.77 -21.41 -11.54
N GLU A 153 6.91 -22.22 -10.94
CA GLU A 153 5.49 -21.92 -10.73
C GLU A 153 5.32 -21.09 -9.46
N ARG A 154 4.40 -20.12 -9.46
CA ARG A 154 4.22 -19.16 -8.35
C ARG A 154 2.76 -18.93 -8.04
N THR A 155 2.48 -18.62 -6.78
CA THR A 155 1.13 -18.35 -6.26
C THR A 155 0.59 -16.99 -6.71
N SER A 156 1.47 -16.03 -7.08
CA SER A 156 1.07 -14.70 -7.55
C SER A 156 1.94 -14.15 -8.69
N TYR A 157 1.36 -13.23 -9.48
CA TYR A 157 1.95 -12.66 -10.70
C TYR A 157 2.57 -11.26 -10.52
N ALA A 158 3.28 -11.01 -9.41
CA ALA A 158 4.05 -9.77 -9.27
C ALA A 158 5.41 -9.90 -10.01
N ALA A 159 5.61 -9.14 -11.09
CA ALA A 159 6.85 -9.11 -11.87
C ALA A 159 7.56 -7.75 -11.76
N TRP A 160 8.89 -7.78 -11.70
CA TRP A 160 9.80 -6.64 -11.73
C TRP A 160 10.94 -6.93 -12.72
N GLY A 161 10.95 -6.24 -13.85
CA GLY A 161 11.86 -6.56 -14.96
C GLY A 161 11.68 -8.00 -15.47
N SER A 162 12.78 -8.75 -15.61
CA SER A 162 12.75 -10.18 -15.94
C SER A 162 12.42 -11.09 -14.76
N HIS A 163 12.38 -10.56 -13.53
CA HIS A 163 12.27 -11.35 -12.31
C HIS A 163 10.89 -11.26 -11.70
N ARG A 164 10.38 -12.39 -11.21
CA ARG A 164 9.09 -12.43 -10.51
C ARG A 164 9.32 -12.38 -9.00
N VAL A 165 8.82 -11.30 -8.40
CA VAL A 165 8.96 -10.92 -6.98
C VAL A 165 7.67 -11.23 -6.18
N GLY A 166 6.90 -12.22 -6.63
CA GLY A 166 5.73 -12.73 -5.90
C GLY A 166 6.12 -13.69 -4.77
N PRO A 167 5.32 -13.77 -3.68
CA PRO A 167 5.46 -14.81 -2.68
C PRO A 167 5.20 -16.19 -3.28
N GLY A 168 5.91 -17.17 -2.74
CA GLY A 168 5.79 -18.59 -3.03
C GLY A 168 6.43 -18.96 -4.35
N PHE A 169 7.13 -20.09 -4.36
CA PHE A 169 7.52 -20.70 -5.62
C PHE A 169 7.70 -22.22 -5.54
N HIS A 170 7.31 -22.90 -6.62
CA HIS A 170 7.49 -24.32 -6.81
C HIS A 170 8.34 -24.59 -8.05
N VAL A 171 9.44 -25.31 -7.86
CA VAL A 171 10.43 -25.63 -8.89
C VAL A 171 10.02 -26.91 -9.60
N THR A 172 9.98 -26.84 -10.93
CA THR A 172 9.81 -28.01 -11.80
C THR A 172 10.92 -28.08 -12.85
N VAL A 173 11.39 -29.29 -13.14
CA VAL A 173 12.37 -29.53 -14.21
C VAL A 173 11.76 -30.47 -15.24
N SER A 174 11.58 -29.95 -16.46
CA SER A 174 11.03 -30.71 -17.57
C SER A 174 12.16 -31.35 -18.39
N ILE A 175 12.26 -32.68 -18.34
CA ILE A 175 13.27 -33.46 -19.04
C ILE A 175 12.64 -34.04 -20.30
N LYS A 176 13.16 -33.65 -21.47
CA LYS A 176 12.80 -34.28 -22.73
C LYS A 176 13.63 -35.56 -22.85
N SER A 177 12.98 -36.71 -22.82
CA SER A 177 13.63 -37.99 -23.09
C SER A 177 14.31 -37.91 -24.46
N THR A 178 15.64 -38.02 -24.47
CA THR A 178 16.37 -38.23 -25.71
C THR A 178 16.22 -39.70 -26.05
N ALA A 179 15.79 -39.99 -27.28
CA ALA A 179 15.50 -41.33 -27.80
C ALA A 179 16.71 -42.28 -27.86
N GLN A 180 17.79 -42.02 -27.12
CA GLN A 180 18.91 -42.95 -26.95
C GLN A 180 18.65 -44.02 -25.87
N ASP A 181 17.58 -43.91 -25.09
CA ASP A 181 17.22 -44.92 -24.08
C ASP A 181 16.53 -46.19 -24.66
N THR A 182 16.40 -46.32 -25.98
CA THR A 182 15.80 -47.52 -26.61
C THR A 182 16.81 -48.54 -27.18
N GLU A 183 18.11 -48.25 -27.24
CA GLU A 183 19.08 -49.19 -27.83
C GLU A 183 19.78 -50.12 -26.83
N ALA A 184 19.63 -49.91 -25.51
CA ALA A 184 20.32 -50.71 -24.50
C ALA A 184 19.48 -51.87 -23.91
N GLN A 185 18.26 -52.10 -24.41
CA GLN A 185 17.38 -53.14 -23.87
C GLN A 185 16.61 -53.92 -24.94
N GLU A 186 17.25 -54.26 -26.07
CA GLU A 186 16.80 -55.37 -26.92
C GLU A 186 17.70 -56.61 -26.70
N SER A 187 17.62 -57.17 -25.50
CA SER A 187 18.06 -58.55 -25.25
C SER A 187 17.11 -59.53 -25.95
N SER A 188 17.50 -59.93 -27.16
CA SER A 188 17.44 -61.27 -27.78
C SER A 188 16.24 -62.23 -27.59
N ALA A 189 15.05 -61.79 -27.12
CA ALA A 189 13.88 -62.68 -26.97
C ALA A 189 12.60 -62.23 -27.70
N ALA A 190 12.56 -61.03 -28.31
CA ALA A 190 11.33 -60.47 -28.89
C ALA A 190 11.31 -60.39 -30.44
N ARG A 191 12.16 -61.14 -31.15
CA ARG A 191 12.21 -61.13 -32.64
C ARG A 191 11.15 -62.01 -33.33
N ARG A 192 10.11 -62.46 -32.63
CA ARG A 192 8.99 -63.22 -33.23
C ARG A 192 7.64 -62.76 -32.69
N ARG A 193 7.25 -61.53 -33.04
CA ARG A 193 5.84 -61.08 -33.18
C ARG A 193 5.83 -59.65 -33.71
N ARG A 194 6.29 -59.48 -34.95
CA ARG A 194 6.07 -58.26 -35.75
C ARG A 194 5.10 -58.61 -36.86
N THR A 195 3.82 -58.45 -36.58
CA THR A 195 2.77 -58.06 -37.52
C THR A 195 1.57 -57.68 -36.66
N THR A 196 0.97 -56.52 -36.96
CA THR A 196 -0.23 -55.91 -36.35
C THR A 196 -0.07 -55.20 -35.00
N ALA A 197 0.63 -54.06 -35.00
CA ALA A 197 0.35 -52.92 -34.12
C ALA A 197 1.08 -51.67 -34.65
N ALA A 198 0.68 -51.22 -35.84
CA ALA A 198 0.83 -49.81 -36.22
C ALA A 198 -0.49 -49.14 -35.84
N VAL A 199 -0.44 -47.89 -35.34
CA VAL A 199 -1.52 -47.10 -34.72
C VAL A 199 -1.49 -47.14 -33.19
N THR A 200 -0.50 -46.46 -32.62
CA THR A 200 -0.68 -45.46 -31.55
C THR A 200 0.62 -44.66 -31.44
N GLY A 201 0.63 -43.44 -31.96
CA GLY A 201 1.71 -42.50 -31.73
C GLY A 201 1.69 -42.05 -30.26
N LEU A 202 2.49 -42.68 -29.41
CA LEU A 202 2.81 -42.12 -28.10
C LEU A 202 3.90 -41.07 -28.27
N ALA A 203 3.56 -39.83 -27.94
CA ALA A 203 4.52 -38.74 -27.78
C ALA A 203 5.65 -39.15 -26.80
N PRO A 204 6.89 -38.65 -26.97
CA PRO A 204 7.97 -38.93 -26.02
C PRO A 204 7.55 -38.45 -24.63
N SER A 205 7.50 -39.37 -23.67
CA SER A 205 7.11 -39.10 -22.29
C SER A 205 8.11 -38.13 -21.65
N ALA A 206 7.74 -36.85 -21.60
CA ALA A 206 8.48 -35.85 -20.85
C ALA A 206 8.34 -36.15 -19.36
N ARG A 207 9.46 -36.34 -18.65
CA ARG A 207 9.45 -36.51 -17.20
C ARG A 207 9.59 -35.13 -16.56
N VAL A 208 8.73 -34.84 -15.59
CA VAL A 208 8.79 -33.60 -14.80
C VAL A 208 9.24 -33.96 -13.38
N LEU A 209 10.30 -33.32 -12.89
CA LEU A 209 10.77 -33.45 -11.52
C LEU A 209 10.27 -32.26 -10.70
N GLY A 210 9.78 -32.51 -9.49
CA GLY A 210 9.35 -31.48 -8.54
C GLY A 210 10.29 -31.31 -7.33
N HIS A 211 9.82 -30.59 -6.30
CA HIS A 211 10.58 -30.34 -5.06
C HIS A 211 11.10 -31.63 -4.40
N SER A 212 10.22 -32.62 -4.19
CA SER A 212 10.59 -33.87 -3.53
C SER A 212 11.64 -34.68 -4.30
N ASP A 213 11.59 -34.67 -5.64
CA ASP A 213 12.57 -35.33 -6.49
C ASP A 213 13.96 -34.70 -6.35
N LEU A 214 14.00 -33.37 -6.34
CA LEU A 214 15.22 -32.55 -6.20
C LEU A 214 15.73 -32.49 -4.74
N GLY A 215 14.96 -33.01 -3.77
CA GLY A 215 15.29 -32.93 -2.35
C GLY A 215 15.13 -31.54 -1.75
N ILE A 216 14.19 -30.74 -2.28
CA ILE A 216 13.82 -29.44 -1.73
C ILE A 216 12.73 -29.65 -0.67
N GLY A 217 13.04 -29.36 0.59
CA GLY A 217 12.07 -29.32 1.69
C GLY A 217 11.32 -27.98 1.78
N SER A 218 10.30 -27.91 2.65
CA SER A 218 9.57 -26.66 2.93
C SER A 218 10.46 -25.57 3.55
N ASP A 219 11.51 -25.98 4.27
CA ASP A 219 12.50 -25.11 4.88
C ASP A 219 13.66 -24.69 3.95
N PHE A 220 13.71 -25.24 2.72
CA PHE A 220 14.76 -25.01 1.72
C PHE A 220 16.19 -25.24 2.23
N ARG A 221 16.36 -26.08 3.26
CA ARG A 221 17.69 -26.47 3.74
C ARG A 221 18.41 -27.33 2.70
N LEU A 222 19.74 -27.28 2.74
CA LEU A 222 20.57 -28.01 1.79
C LEU A 222 20.50 -29.51 2.07
N SER A 223 19.79 -30.26 1.22
CA SER A 223 19.84 -31.72 1.23
C SER A 223 20.99 -32.22 0.35
N SER A 224 21.44 -33.46 0.55
CA SER A 224 22.47 -34.08 -0.31
C SER A 224 22.05 -34.06 -1.79
N ARG A 225 20.78 -34.33 -2.08
CA ARG A 225 20.24 -34.28 -3.46
C ARG A 225 20.27 -32.88 -4.05
N LEU A 226 19.96 -31.86 -3.25
CA LEU A 226 19.99 -30.47 -3.70
C LEU A 226 21.43 -29.98 -3.89
N SER A 227 22.36 -30.40 -3.02
CA SER A 227 23.79 -30.13 -3.19
C SER A 227 24.32 -30.69 -4.50
N ASP A 228 24.03 -31.96 -4.76
CA ASP A 228 24.38 -32.64 -6.01
C ASP A 228 23.83 -31.92 -7.26
N PHE A 229 22.60 -31.42 -7.15
CA PHE A 229 21.96 -30.65 -8.20
C PHE A 229 22.64 -29.29 -8.39
N PHE A 230 23.01 -28.58 -7.32
CA PHE A 230 23.73 -27.31 -7.41
C PHE A 230 25.13 -27.47 -7.98
N GLU A 231 25.88 -28.49 -7.56
CA GLU A 231 27.21 -28.80 -8.10
C GLU A 231 27.15 -29.06 -9.61
N ALA A 232 26.16 -29.83 -10.07
CA ALA A 232 25.97 -30.10 -11.49
C ALA A 232 25.60 -28.86 -12.33
N ASN A 233 25.21 -27.76 -11.68
CA ASN A 233 24.70 -26.54 -12.32
C ASN A 233 25.47 -25.28 -11.89
N GLU A 234 26.65 -25.40 -11.26
CA GLU A 234 27.37 -24.29 -10.66
C GLU A 234 27.58 -23.13 -11.64
N THR A 235 27.99 -23.41 -12.88
CA THR A 235 28.18 -22.37 -13.91
C THR A 235 26.88 -21.63 -14.25
N ALA A 236 25.76 -22.35 -14.39
CA ALA A 236 24.46 -21.74 -14.69
C ALA A 236 23.96 -20.90 -13.50
N ILE A 237 24.19 -21.37 -12.28
CA ILE A 237 23.90 -20.64 -11.04
C ILE A 237 24.70 -19.34 -11.03
N LEU A 238 26.01 -19.38 -11.25
CA LEU A 238 26.86 -18.18 -11.21
C LEU A 238 26.40 -17.11 -12.22
N ILE A 239 26.01 -17.50 -13.43
CA ILE A 239 25.47 -16.59 -14.44
C ILE A 239 24.14 -15.98 -13.97
N GLY A 240 23.17 -16.81 -13.58
CA GLY A 240 21.84 -16.33 -13.17
C GLY A 240 21.82 -15.58 -11.84
N LEU A 241 22.80 -15.82 -10.96
CA LEU A 241 22.91 -15.15 -9.66
C LEU A 241 23.19 -13.67 -9.81
N ALA A 242 24.05 -13.28 -10.76
CA ALA A 242 24.37 -11.88 -11.02
C ALA A 242 23.11 -11.10 -11.43
N ASP A 243 22.34 -11.65 -12.37
CA ASP A 243 21.09 -11.03 -12.84
C ASP A 243 20.03 -10.99 -11.73
N THR A 244 19.90 -12.06 -10.94
CA THR A 244 18.92 -12.14 -9.85
C THR A 244 19.22 -11.14 -8.73
N LYS A 245 20.49 -11.05 -8.31
CA LYS A 245 20.91 -10.07 -7.30
C LYS A 245 20.72 -8.65 -7.80
N ARG A 246 21.08 -8.36 -9.06
CA ARG A 246 20.87 -7.04 -9.67
C ARG A 246 19.39 -6.67 -9.68
N CYS A 247 18.50 -7.55 -10.17
CA CYS A 247 17.07 -7.22 -10.24
C CYS A 247 16.42 -7.05 -8.85
N LEU A 248 16.88 -7.80 -7.84
CA LEU A 248 16.46 -7.55 -6.46
C LEU A 248 16.97 -6.20 -5.95
N GLN A 249 18.22 -5.83 -6.24
CA GLN A 249 18.77 -4.53 -5.84
C GLN A 249 18.02 -3.37 -6.52
N GLU A 250 17.79 -3.46 -7.84
CA GLU A 250 17.02 -2.47 -8.61
C GLU A 250 15.60 -2.29 -8.06
N TYR A 251 14.97 -3.36 -7.59
CA TYR A 251 13.67 -3.28 -6.92
C TYR A 251 13.75 -2.43 -5.64
N ARG A 252 14.78 -2.63 -4.81
CA ARG A 252 14.95 -1.89 -3.57
C ARG A 252 15.30 -0.42 -3.81
N ASP A 253 16.25 -0.18 -4.69
CA ASP A 253 16.68 1.16 -5.09
C ASP A 253 15.49 1.96 -5.62
N TYR A 254 14.63 1.35 -6.44
CA TYR A 254 13.43 2.03 -6.94
C TYR A 254 12.48 2.50 -5.83
N TYR A 255 12.22 1.69 -4.81
CA TYR A 255 11.33 2.09 -3.72
C TYR A 255 11.99 3.09 -2.77
N LEU A 256 13.30 3.02 -2.58
CA LEU A 256 14.08 4.04 -1.88
C LEU A 256 14.03 5.38 -2.62
N ASP A 257 14.31 5.39 -3.92
CA ASP A 257 14.21 6.58 -4.77
C ASP A 257 12.79 7.15 -4.76
N MET A 258 11.77 6.28 -4.83
CA MET A 258 10.38 6.73 -4.77
C MET A 258 10.07 7.39 -3.43
N LEU A 259 10.59 6.87 -2.33
CA LEU A 259 10.40 7.49 -1.01
C LEU A 259 11.03 8.88 -0.97
N ASP A 260 12.28 9.01 -1.41
CA ASP A 260 12.99 10.29 -1.43
C ASP A 260 12.28 11.31 -2.33
N GLN A 261 11.78 10.87 -3.49
CA GLN A 261 10.98 11.72 -4.38
C GLN A 261 9.67 12.15 -3.71
N LYS A 262 8.99 11.25 -2.99
CA LYS A 262 7.75 11.55 -2.29
C LYS A 262 7.95 12.56 -1.17
N ASP A 263 8.96 12.34 -0.33
CA ASP A 263 9.34 13.25 0.75
C ASP A 263 9.82 14.60 0.21
N GLY A 264 10.56 14.59 -0.91
CA GLY A 264 10.97 15.81 -1.63
C GLY A 264 9.83 16.60 -2.27
N THR A 265 8.70 15.96 -2.58
CA THR A 265 7.54 16.61 -3.22
C THR A 265 6.62 17.28 -2.20
N LEU A 266 6.33 16.61 -1.09
CA LEU A 266 5.54 17.16 0.02
C LEU A 266 5.80 16.31 1.26
N SER A 267 6.18 16.97 2.35
CA SER A 267 6.49 16.29 3.60
C SER A 267 5.27 15.54 4.15
N TYR A 268 5.51 14.50 4.95
CA TYR A 268 4.42 13.84 5.69
C TYR A 268 3.84 14.77 6.76
N ALA A 269 4.63 15.68 7.33
CA ALA A 269 4.19 16.62 8.36
C ALA A 269 3.18 17.65 7.83
N PHE A 270 3.29 18.04 6.56
CA PHE A 270 2.47 19.09 5.92
C PHE A 270 0.97 18.98 6.25
N PHE A 271 0.38 17.79 6.14
CA PHE A 271 -1.05 17.63 6.37
C PHE A 271 -1.45 17.89 7.83
N SER A 272 -0.65 17.38 8.77
CA SER A 272 -0.86 17.59 10.20
C SER A 272 -0.72 19.06 10.56
N ASP A 273 0.38 19.67 10.10
CA ASP A 273 0.80 20.99 10.55
C ASP A 273 0.00 22.12 9.91
N VAL A 274 -0.53 21.90 8.69
CA VAL A 274 -1.29 22.93 7.96
C VAL A 274 -2.81 22.74 8.09
N TYR A 275 -3.32 21.51 8.01
CA TYR A 275 -4.77 21.25 7.95
C TYR A 275 -5.38 20.76 9.26
N CYS A 276 -4.57 20.20 10.15
CA CYS A 276 -5.06 19.63 11.41
C CYS A 276 -4.75 20.51 12.63
N ASP A 277 -4.23 21.72 12.40
CA ASP A 277 -4.04 22.75 13.42
C ASP A 277 -4.85 23.98 13.02
N SER A 278 -5.91 24.25 13.79
CA SER A 278 -6.83 25.37 13.56
C SER A 278 -6.30 26.70 14.06
N GLU A 279 -5.21 26.70 14.84
CA GLU A 279 -4.67 27.89 15.51
C GLU A 279 -3.44 28.46 14.79
N VAL A 280 -3.01 27.84 13.69
CA VAL A 280 -1.88 28.29 12.88
C VAL A 280 -2.09 29.72 12.41
N SER A 281 -1.30 30.65 12.91
CA SER A 281 -1.28 32.04 12.46
C SER A 281 -0.73 32.18 11.04
N GLU A 282 -1.04 33.29 10.36
CA GLU A 282 -0.54 33.54 9.00
C GLU A 282 1.00 33.49 8.91
N ALA A 283 1.69 33.99 9.94
CA ALA A 283 3.14 33.93 10.02
C ALA A 283 3.66 32.50 10.17
N GLN A 284 3.00 31.69 11.01
CA GLN A 284 3.34 30.27 11.17
C GLN A 284 3.08 29.47 9.90
N LEU A 285 1.95 29.70 9.20
CA LEU A 285 1.66 29.05 7.93
C LEU A 285 2.78 29.33 6.90
N LYS A 286 3.21 30.58 6.77
CA LYS A 286 4.31 30.94 5.87
C LYS A 286 5.61 30.21 6.25
N ALA A 287 5.93 30.18 7.54
CA ALA A 287 7.11 29.47 8.02
C ALA A 287 7.03 27.94 7.79
N LEU A 288 5.85 27.33 7.89
CA LEU A 288 5.64 25.91 7.56
C LEU A 288 5.82 25.67 6.06
N LEU A 289 5.25 26.53 5.20
CA LEU A 289 5.39 26.43 3.75
C LEU A 289 6.84 26.64 3.28
N ASP A 290 7.62 27.47 3.97
CA ASP A 290 9.03 27.71 3.67
C ASP A 290 9.93 26.51 3.98
N LYS A 291 9.53 25.62 4.90
CA LYS A 291 10.24 24.38 5.25
C LYS A 291 10.08 23.29 4.19
N GLU A 292 9.03 23.35 3.39
CA GLU A 292 8.79 22.37 2.33
C GLU A 292 9.86 22.46 1.24
N ARG A 293 10.26 21.33 0.66
CA ARG A 293 11.31 21.30 -0.37
C ARG A 293 10.80 21.76 -1.73
N HIS A 294 9.54 21.46 -2.06
CA HIS A 294 9.00 21.67 -3.38
C HIS A 294 8.64 23.14 -3.65
N GLN A 295 9.18 23.70 -4.75
CA GLN A 295 9.11 25.13 -5.05
C GLN A 295 7.68 25.66 -5.15
N HIS A 296 6.75 24.91 -5.75
CA HIS A 296 5.36 25.35 -5.87
C HIS A 296 4.69 25.54 -4.50
N VAL A 297 5.07 24.75 -3.49
CA VAL A 297 4.50 24.85 -2.14
C VAL A 297 5.07 26.06 -1.42
N ARG A 298 6.39 26.26 -1.49
CA ARG A 298 7.09 27.42 -0.93
C ARG A 298 6.63 28.76 -1.51
N ARG A 299 6.16 28.77 -2.75
CA ARG A 299 5.68 29.98 -3.43
C ARG A 299 4.23 30.34 -3.13
N ILE A 300 3.46 29.46 -2.49
CA ILE A 300 2.05 29.73 -2.13
C ILE A 300 1.89 31.08 -1.41
N PRO A 301 2.72 31.45 -0.41
CA PRO A 301 2.64 32.76 0.24
C PRO A 301 2.74 33.97 -0.68
N HIS A 302 3.46 33.83 -1.79
CA HIS A 302 3.67 34.89 -2.79
C HIS A 302 2.59 34.83 -3.87
N ASP A 303 2.44 33.68 -4.52
CA ASP A 303 1.57 33.49 -5.68
C ASP A 303 0.08 33.58 -5.28
N HIS A 304 -0.25 33.27 -4.02
CA HIS A 304 -1.61 33.27 -3.47
C HIS A 304 -1.76 34.19 -2.24
N ALA A 305 -0.97 35.27 -2.14
CA ALA A 305 -1.01 36.20 -1.01
C ALA A 305 -2.41 36.79 -0.76
N GLY A 306 -3.18 37.05 -1.82
CA GLY A 306 -4.57 37.52 -1.74
C GLY A 306 -5.47 36.49 -1.06
N ASP A 307 -5.39 35.23 -1.49
CA ASP A 307 -6.22 34.14 -0.98
C ASP A 307 -5.93 33.86 0.49
N ILE A 308 -4.65 33.89 0.88
CA ILE A 308 -4.23 33.71 2.28
C ILE A 308 -4.77 34.85 3.16
N ARG A 309 -4.67 36.11 2.72
CA ARG A 309 -5.24 37.24 3.46
C ARG A 309 -6.75 37.10 3.63
N CYS A 310 -7.46 36.70 2.57
CA CYS A 310 -8.90 36.43 2.64
C CYS A 310 -9.21 35.28 3.60
N LEU A 311 -8.43 34.20 3.60
CA LEU A 311 -8.57 33.09 4.54
C LEU A 311 -8.43 33.57 5.99
N TYR A 312 -7.37 34.30 6.31
CA TYR A 312 -7.14 34.76 7.68
C TYR A 312 -8.12 35.83 8.15
N ALA A 313 -8.58 36.71 7.25
CA ALA A 313 -9.67 37.63 7.56
C ALA A 313 -10.97 36.88 7.92
N ARG A 314 -11.27 35.78 7.21
CA ARG A 314 -12.41 34.91 7.54
C ARG A 314 -12.20 34.21 8.88
N LEU A 315 -11.02 33.62 9.11
CA LEU A 315 -10.70 32.94 10.37
C LEU A 315 -10.80 33.90 11.57
N GLN A 316 -10.32 35.15 11.44
CA GLN A 316 -10.48 36.16 12.49
C GLN A 316 -11.95 36.44 12.84
N CYS A 317 -12.84 36.48 11.84
CA CYS A 317 -14.27 36.65 12.07
C CYS A 317 -14.89 35.41 12.75
N VAL A 318 -14.50 34.21 12.30
CA VAL A 318 -15.01 32.95 12.85
C VAL A 318 -14.55 32.73 14.30
N TYR A 319 -13.29 33.04 14.60
CA TYR A 319 -12.70 32.88 15.93
C TYR A 319 -12.93 34.07 16.87
N ALA A 320 -13.76 35.05 16.49
CA ALA A 320 -14.05 36.21 17.34
C ALA A 320 -14.71 35.81 18.68
N SER A 321 -15.52 34.73 18.69
CA SER A 321 -16.04 34.09 19.90
C SER A 321 -16.59 32.69 19.60
N GLU A 322 -16.85 31.88 20.64
CA GLU A 322 -17.49 30.56 20.45
C GLU A 322 -18.85 30.66 19.73
N VAL A 323 -19.60 31.75 19.95
CA VAL A 323 -20.85 32.04 19.23
C VAL A 323 -20.59 32.17 17.73
N HIS A 324 -19.55 32.89 17.31
CA HIS A 324 -19.19 33.03 15.89
C HIS A 324 -18.77 31.69 15.29
N MET A 325 -18.01 30.88 16.03
CA MET A 325 -17.58 29.55 15.57
C MET A 325 -18.78 28.63 15.31
N TRP A 326 -19.66 28.48 16.29
CA TRP A 326 -20.85 27.62 16.16
C TRP A 326 -21.81 28.14 15.09
N TRP A 327 -21.98 29.46 15.01
CA TRP A 327 -22.79 30.10 13.98
C TRP A 327 -22.24 29.82 12.59
N TYR A 328 -20.95 30.06 12.37
CA TYR A 328 -20.30 29.82 11.09
C TYR A 328 -20.40 28.34 10.67
N ILE A 329 -20.07 27.39 11.56
CA ILE A 329 -20.13 25.95 11.26
C ILE A 329 -21.55 25.55 10.85
N PHE A 330 -22.57 25.99 11.58
CA PHE A 330 -23.96 25.67 11.27
C PHE A 330 -24.35 26.15 9.87
N TRP A 331 -24.06 27.42 9.55
CA TRP A 331 -24.47 28.01 8.27
C TRP A 331 -23.63 27.53 7.08
N ASP A 332 -22.32 27.34 7.26
CA ASP A 332 -21.42 26.80 6.22
C ASP A 332 -21.81 25.36 5.86
N ASP A 333 -22.02 24.49 6.85
CA ASP A 333 -22.43 23.09 6.61
C ASP A 333 -23.83 23.02 5.98
N LEU A 334 -24.78 23.82 6.49
CA LEU A 334 -26.12 23.90 5.93
C LEU A 334 -26.09 24.35 4.45
N TYR A 335 -25.30 25.37 4.11
CA TYR A 335 -25.15 25.82 2.74
C TYR A 335 -24.49 24.75 1.86
N ARG A 336 -23.29 24.27 2.22
CA ARG A 336 -22.52 23.33 1.38
C ARG A 336 -23.27 22.03 1.08
N ARG A 337 -24.02 21.50 2.05
CA ARG A 337 -24.78 20.26 1.87
C ARG A 337 -26.09 20.44 1.10
N ASN A 338 -26.67 21.65 1.10
CA ASN A 338 -28.04 21.85 0.63
C ASN A 338 -28.20 22.90 -0.48
N TRP A 339 -27.14 23.59 -0.91
CA TRP A 339 -27.20 24.65 -1.94
C TRP A 339 -27.79 24.16 -3.26
N GLN A 340 -27.68 22.87 -3.57
CA GLN A 340 -28.27 22.30 -4.77
C GLN A 340 -29.78 22.05 -4.65
N VAL A 341 -30.30 21.87 -3.44
CA VAL A 341 -31.71 21.51 -3.21
C VAL A 341 -32.53 22.73 -2.80
N ILE A 342 -31.95 23.61 -1.99
CA ILE A 342 -32.59 24.82 -1.48
C ILE A 342 -32.38 25.96 -2.49
N GLN A 343 -33.35 26.17 -3.38
CA GLN A 343 -33.26 27.19 -4.45
C GLN A 343 -32.92 28.59 -3.93
N GLN A 344 -33.35 28.92 -2.72
CA GLN A 344 -33.17 30.22 -2.09
C GLN A 344 -31.70 30.50 -1.75
N PHE A 345 -30.90 29.46 -1.49
CA PHE A 345 -29.44 29.61 -1.36
C PHE A 345 -28.80 30.09 -2.66
N ARG A 346 -29.34 29.68 -3.83
CA ARG A 346 -28.89 30.18 -5.13
C ARG A 346 -29.43 31.58 -5.44
N LYS A 347 -30.72 31.83 -5.16
CA LYS A 347 -31.34 33.14 -5.42
C LYS A 347 -30.73 34.27 -4.59
N ARG A 348 -30.24 33.96 -3.39
CA ARG A 348 -29.62 34.90 -2.45
C ARG A 348 -28.19 34.47 -2.13
N GLU A 349 -27.43 34.06 -3.14
CA GLU A 349 -26.09 33.49 -2.99
C GLU A 349 -25.16 34.40 -2.19
N SER A 350 -25.16 35.71 -2.47
CA SER A 350 -24.36 36.70 -1.73
C SER A 350 -24.64 36.71 -0.21
N HIS A 351 -25.80 36.24 0.24
CA HIS A 351 -26.22 36.26 1.63
C HIS A 351 -26.07 34.90 2.34
N PHE A 352 -25.84 33.81 1.61
CA PHE A 352 -25.72 32.47 2.19
C PHE A 352 -24.40 31.78 1.89
N SER A 353 -23.76 32.09 0.76
CA SER A 353 -22.48 31.50 0.36
C SER A 353 -21.38 31.92 1.33
N PRO A 354 -20.65 30.99 1.96
CA PRO A 354 -19.49 31.30 2.80
C PRO A 354 -18.38 32.06 2.06
N TYR A 355 -18.39 32.06 0.73
CA TYR A 355 -17.45 32.83 -0.10
C TYR A 355 -17.81 34.31 -0.22
N SER A 356 -19.00 34.72 0.22
CA SER A 356 -19.42 36.12 0.20
C SER A 356 -19.16 36.81 1.55
N PRO A 357 -18.58 38.03 1.58
CA PRO A 357 -18.42 38.81 2.80
C PRO A 357 -19.76 39.26 3.43
N GLU A 358 -20.85 39.21 2.65
CA GLU A 358 -22.20 39.52 3.12
C GLU A 358 -22.97 38.31 3.64
N SER A 359 -22.31 37.15 3.69
CA SER A 359 -22.93 35.92 4.13
C SER A 359 -23.39 35.99 5.57
N ILE A 360 -24.54 35.35 5.82
CA ILE A 360 -25.04 35.10 7.16
C ILE A 360 -23.99 34.38 8.03
N CYS A 361 -23.11 33.55 7.45
CA CYS A 361 -22.10 32.79 8.18
C CYS A 361 -21.19 33.66 9.06
N TYR A 362 -21.01 34.94 8.71
CA TYR A 362 -20.12 35.89 9.41
C TYR A 362 -20.87 36.85 10.34
N ARG A 363 -22.18 36.70 10.49
CA ARG A 363 -23.04 37.67 11.19
C ARG A 363 -23.99 36.95 12.16
N PRO A 364 -23.52 36.55 13.35
CA PRO A 364 -24.43 36.13 14.42
C PRO A 364 -25.44 37.23 14.70
N MET A 365 -26.73 36.86 14.77
CA MET A 365 -27.81 37.82 14.95
C MET A 365 -28.84 37.31 15.98
N PRO A 366 -29.54 38.21 16.68
CA PRO A 366 -30.68 37.85 17.51
C PRO A 366 -31.75 37.09 16.72
N ARG A 367 -32.52 36.28 17.42
CA ARG A 367 -33.49 35.37 16.78
C ARG A 367 -34.52 36.07 15.91
N ASP A 368 -35.08 37.15 16.41
CA ASP A 368 -36.08 37.93 15.70
C ASP A 368 -35.49 38.55 14.42
N GLU A 369 -34.21 38.94 14.44
CA GLU A 369 -33.48 39.39 13.26
C GLU A 369 -33.24 38.25 12.27
N LEU A 370 -32.89 37.06 12.75
CA LEU A 370 -32.73 35.90 11.90
C LEU A 370 -34.02 35.51 11.19
N GLU A 371 -35.13 35.48 11.92
CA GLU A 371 -36.44 35.15 11.34
C GLU A 371 -36.85 36.17 10.28
N ARG A 372 -36.53 37.46 10.48
CA ARG A 372 -36.70 38.53 9.48
C ARG A 372 -35.78 38.33 8.27
N PHE A 373 -34.51 37.99 8.49
CA PHE A 373 -33.55 37.74 7.42
C PHE A 373 -33.93 36.52 6.56
N ILE A 374 -34.37 35.43 7.19
CA ILE A 374 -34.84 34.21 6.50
C ILE A 374 -36.12 34.49 5.71
N ALA A 375 -37.06 35.24 6.29
CA ALA A 375 -38.28 35.65 5.61
C ALA A 375 -38.01 36.46 4.33
N GLY A 376 -36.93 37.24 4.31
CA GLY A 376 -36.56 38.06 3.15
C GLY A 376 -37.63 39.10 2.82
N THR A 377 -37.82 39.37 1.53
CA THR A 377 -38.83 40.32 1.00
C THR A 377 -40.17 39.66 0.64
N GLU A 378 -40.32 38.34 0.86
CA GLU A 378 -41.53 37.62 0.52
C GLU A 378 -42.66 37.95 1.51
N LYS A 379 -43.77 38.52 1.01
CA LYS A 379 -44.97 38.79 1.81
C LYS A 379 -45.52 37.48 2.36
N GLY A 380 -45.41 37.33 3.68
CA GLY A 380 -45.80 36.14 4.41
C GLY A 380 -44.63 35.23 4.74
N GLY A 381 -43.59 35.77 5.39
CA GLY A 381 -42.36 35.09 5.82
C GLY A 381 -42.55 33.84 6.69
N TYR A 382 -41.63 33.59 7.62
CA TYR A 382 -41.54 32.38 8.48
C TYR A 382 -42.88 31.75 8.94
N ARG A 383 -43.91 32.58 9.18
CA ARG A 383 -45.29 32.21 9.53
C ARG A 383 -46.08 31.41 8.47
N TYR A 384 -45.68 31.40 7.20
CA TYR A 384 -46.40 30.70 6.11
C TYR A 384 -45.59 29.56 5.46
N GLY A 385 -44.39 29.24 5.99
CA GLY A 385 -43.64 28.04 5.60
C GLY A 385 -43.15 27.99 4.15
N LYS A 386 -42.90 29.14 3.51
CA LYS A 386 -42.36 29.24 2.15
C LYS A 386 -40.84 29.51 2.14
N GLY A 387 -40.15 29.09 1.07
CA GLY A 387 -38.72 29.31 0.91
C GLY A 387 -37.85 28.57 1.93
N ILE A 388 -36.78 29.22 2.43
CA ILE A 388 -35.86 28.65 3.45
C ILE A 388 -36.59 28.28 4.75
N ALA A 389 -37.64 29.01 5.11
CA ALA A 389 -38.41 28.76 6.34
C ALA A 389 -39.11 27.39 6.35
N ARG A 390 -39.26 26.73 5.19
CA ARG A 390 -39.71 25.32 5.12
C ARG A 390 -38.69 24.35 5.71
N PHE A 391 -37.40 24.67 5.59
CA PHE A 391 -36.29 23.84 6.07
C PHE A 391 -35.82 24.28 7.46
N LEU A 392 -35.72 25.60 7.67
CA LEU A 392 -35.38 26.20 8.95
C LEU A 392 -36.67 26.53 9.71
N HIS A 393 -37.33 25.52 10.27
CA HIS A 393 -38.53 25.71 11.09
C HIS A 393 -38.19 25.98 12.56
N ALA A 394 -39.21 26.36 13.36
CA ALA A 394 -39.03 26.84 14.74
C ALA A 394 -38.20 25.88 15.61
N GLY A 395 -38.40 24.57 15.48
CA GLY A 395 -37.59 23.56 16.15
C GLY A 395 -36.09 23.62 15.85
N VAL A 396 -35.67 23.87 14.60
CA VAL A 396 -34.25 23.99 14.25
C VAL A 396 -33.66 25.26 14.86
N LEU A 397 -34.36 26.38 14.72
CA LEU A 397 -33.91 27.65 15.32
C LEU A 397 -33.88 27.57 16.86
N ASN A 398 -34.87 26.93 17.48
CA ASN A 398 -34.86 26.68 18.93
C ASN A 398 -33.60 25.94 19.36
N ARG A 399 -33.18 24.90 18.64
CA ARG A 399 -31.96 24.14 18.97
C ARG A 399 -30.70 24.95 18.76
N LEU A 400 -30.63 25.71 17.66
CA LEU A 400 -29.51 26.61 17.40
C LEU A 400 -29.37 27.64 18.53
N TYR A 401 -30.43 28.41 18.83
CA TYR A 401 -30.37 29.42 19.87
C TYR A 401 -30.21 28.83 21.28
N ALA A 402 -30.80 27.68 21.58
CA ALA A 402 -30.52 27.01 22.86
C ALA A 402 -29.03 26.67 23.02
N ARG A 403 -28.35 26.28 21.93
CA ARG A 403 -26.90 26.08 21.95
C ARG A 403 -26.16 27.40 22.13
N LEU A 404 -26.49 28.44 21.36
CA LEU A 404 -25.82 29.73 21.45
C LEU A 404 -26.00 30.39 22.82
N ASP A 405 -27.21 30.35 23.38
CA ASP A 405 -27.53 30.87 24.71
C ASP A 405 -26.73 30.15 25.80
N ALA A 406 -26.50 28.84 25.65
CA ALA A 406 -25.66 28.07 26.57
C ALA A 406 -24.18 28.51 26.53
N LEU A 407 -23.69 29.08 25.43
CA LEU A 407 -22.32 29.61 25.31
C LEU A 407 -22.18 31.02 25.91
N VAL A 408 -23.28 31.79 25.97
CA VAL A 408 -23.29 33.19 26.43
C VAL A 408 -23.53 33.29 27.94
N LYS A 409 -24.11 32.26 28.58
CA LYS A 409 -24.32 32.26 30.03
C LYS A 409 -22.98 32.43 30.76
N PRO A 410 -22.85 33.39 31.69
CA PRO A 410 -21.66 33.50 32.51
C PRO A 410 -21.47 32.19 33.28
N ILE A 411 -20.22 31.74 33.37
CA ILE A 411 -19.80 30.68 34.29
C ILE A 411 -20.02 31.22 35.70
N GLU A 412 -21.23 31.11 36.23
CA GLU A 412 -21.49 31.30 37.65
C GLU A 412 -20.91 30.08 38.38
N ALA A 413 -19.67 30.27 38.87
CA ALA A 413 -19.06 29.56 39.99
C ALA A 413 -19.45 28.07 40.19
N GLU A 414 -18.88 27.17 39.39
CA GLU A 414 -18.70 25.77 39.80
C GLU A 414 -17.30 25.58 40.40
N THR A 415 -17.09 26.15 41.59
CA THR A 415 -16.12 25.66 42.56
C THR A 415 -16.83 24.80 43.59
N VAL A 416 -17.23 23.57 43.24
CA VAL A 416 -17.45 22.48 44.22
C VAL A 416 -17.14 21.12 43.58
N ALA A 417 -16.00 20.56 43.99
CA ALA A 417 -15.67 19.14 44.17
C ALA A 417 -16.11 18.09 43.13
N MET A 418 -15.12 17.53 42.41
CA MET A 418 -15.00 16.07 42.28
C MET A 418 -13.55 15.63 42.44
N THR A 419 -13.22 15.25 43.67
CA THR A 419 -12.10 14.36 43.99
C THR A 419 -12.43 12.93 43.57
N ALA A 420 -11.51 12.36 42.77
CA ALA A 420 -11.10 10.95 42.69
C ALA A 420 -12.01 9.94 41.93
N PRO A 421 -11.53 8.70 41.69
CA PRO A 421 -10.54 8.34 40.66
C PRO A 421 -11.11 7.24 39.73
N PHE A 422 -10.66 7.14 38.47
CA PHE A 422 -10.92 5.93 37.68
C PHE A 422 -9.64 5.14 37.47
N ALA A 423 -9.70 3.94 38.04
CA ALA A 423 -8.66 2.95 38.14
C ALA A 423 -8.34 2.28 36.81
N ASN A 424 -7.11 1.79 36.73
CA ASN A 424 -6.66 0.77 35.81
C ASN A 424 -7.64 -0.40 35.72
N ALA A 425 -7.96 -0.80 34.49
CA ALA A 425 -8.43 -2.13 34.19
C ALA A 425 -7.68 -2.62 32.94
N GLU A 426 -6.55 -3.26 33.19
CA GLU A 426 -6.02 -4.29 32.30
C GLU A 426 -7.11 -5.36 32.12
N SER A 427 -7.52 -5.61 30.88
CA SER A 427 -8.07 -6.90 30.49
C SER A 427 -7.83 -7.10 29.00
N GLY A 428 -6.91 -8.02 28.71
CA GLY A 428 -6.67 -8.51 27.36
C GLY A 428 -7.91 -9.23 26.85
N HIS A 429 -8.51 -8.68 25.80
CA HIS A 429 -9.41 -9.40 24.92
C HIS A 429 -8.89 -9.29 23.49
N VAL A 430 -8.26 -10.37 23.04
CA VAL A 430 -7.90 -10.60 21.64
C VAL A 430 -9.20 -10.86 20.87
N VAL A 431 -9.58 -9.91 20.02
CA VAL A 431 -10.63 -10.10 19.02
C VAL A 431 -9.96 -10.42 17.69
N ALA A 432 -10.20 -11.62 17.18
CA ALA A 432 -9.83 -12.00 15.83
C ALA A 432 -10.57 -11.10 14.83
N MET A 433 -9.81 -10.28 14.08
CA MET A 433 -10.34 -9.40 13.03
C MET A 433 -10.35 -10.12 11.67
N PRO A 434 -11.41 -9.96 10.85
CA PRO A 434 -11.49 -10.48 9.49
C PRO A 434 -10.50 -9.76 8.53
N PRO A 435 -10.26 -10.26 7.30
CA PRO A 435 -9.18 -9.84 6.43
C PRO A 435 -9.47 -8.48 5.78
N SER A 436 -9.32 -7.42 6.57
CA SER A 436 -9.13 -6.05 6.11
C SER A 436 -8.19 -5.38 7.10
N SER A 437 -6.94 -5.84 7.11
CA SER A 437 -5.87 -5.08 7.75
C SER A 437 -5.79 -3.73 7.05
N SER A 438 -6.07 -2.64 7.79
CA SER A 438 -6.05 -1.26 7.31
C SER A 438 -4.71 -0.86 6.69
N PHE A 439 -3.63 -1.55 7.05
CA PHE A 439 -2.28 -1.33 6.55
C PHE A 439 -1.94 -2.21 5.34
N LEU A 440 -2.50 -3.41 5.21
CA LEU A 440 -2.34 -4.19 3.99
C LEU A 440 -2.95 -3.43 2.80
N GLY A 441 -4.10 -2.78 3.00
CA GLY A 441 -4.66 -1.86 2.01
C GLY A 441 -3.69 -0.75 1.63
N ALA A 442 -3.14 -0.03 2.61
CA ALA A 442 -2.17 1.04 2.38
C ALA A 442 -0.84 0.56 1.74
N ALA A 443 -0.33 -0.60 2.16
CA ALA A 443 0.88 -1.24 1.63
C ALA A 443 0.67 -1.74 0.19
N MET A 444 -0.48 -2.32 -0.10
CA MET A 444 -0.88 -2.72 -1.45
C MET A 444 -1.06 -1.49 -2.34
N TYR A 445 -1.62 -0.37 -1.84
CA TYR A 445 -1.65 0.88 -2.60
C TYR A 445 -0.26 1.51 -2.83
N ALA A 446 0.66 1.38 -1.87
CA ALA A 446 2.03 1.90 -1.99
C ALA A 446 2.89 1.08 -2.97
N THR A 447 2.61 -0.23 -3.14
CA THR A 447 3.41 -1.15 -3.95
C THR A 447 2.72 -1.69 -5.20
N SER A 448 1.44 -1.41 -5.43
CA SER A 448 0.69 -1.78 -6.65
C SER A 448 1.04 -0.95 -7.89
N GLY A 449 2.24 -0.35 -7.92
CA GLY A 449 2.78 0.24 -9.14
C GLY A 449 2.97 -0.84 -10.19
N VAL A 450 2.23 -0.72 -11.31
CA VAL A 450 2.59 -1.38 -12.57
C VAL A 450 4.08 -1.10 -12.83
N PRO A 451 4.90 -2.10 -13.22
CA PRO A 451 6.30 -1.86 -13.52
C PRO A 451 6.43 -0.76 -14.58
N PRO A 452 7.49 0.08 -14.53
CA PRO A 452 7.63 1.22 -15.43
C PRO A 452 7.61 0.79 -16.89
N ALA A 453 6.82 1.48 -17.71
CA ALA A 453 6.90 1.37 -19.17
C ALA A 453 8.26 1.93 -19.61
N GLY A 454 9.18 1.05 -20.04
CA GLY A 454 10.49 1.49 -20.54
C GLY A 454 11.67 0.55 -20.37
N MET A 455 11.53 -0.64 -19.76
CA MET A 455 12.64 -1.61 -19.78
C MET A 455 12.81 -2.22 -21.17
N PRO A 456 14.05 -2.34 -21.71
CA PRO A 456 14.28 -2.95 -23.01
C PRO A 456 13.96 -4.44 -22.95
N ALA A 457 12.89 -4.84 -23.64
CA ALA A 457 12.60 -6.24 -23.89
C ALA A 457 13.69 -6.80 -24.81
N HIS A 458 14.58 -7.64 -24.29
CA HIS A 458 15.41 -8.46 -25.16
C HIS A 458 14.52 -9.49 -25.87
N ALA A 459 14.47 -9.36 -27.19
CA ALA A 459 13.61 -10.11 -28.09
C ALA A 459 13.91 -11.62 -28.03
N GLY A 460 12.92 -12.38 -27.57
CA GLY A 460 12.78 -13.81 -27.87
C GLY A 460 11.60 -13.99 -28.83
N ALA A 461 11.89 -14.40 -30.06
CA ALA A 461 10.93 -14.57 -31.15
C ALA A 461 9.83 -15.60 -30.84
N GLY A 462 8.58 -15.30 -31.21
CA GLY A 462 7.47 -16.26 -31.20
C GLY A 462 6.07 -15.64 -31.40
N ASN A 463 5.71 -15.41 -32.67
CA ASN A 463 4.37 -15.32 -33.28
C ASN A 463 3.11 -15.02 -32.41
N GLY A 464 2.57 -13.81 -32.61
CA GLY A 464 1.27 -13.61 -33.29
C GLY A 464 -0.03 -13.99 -32.58
N ALA A 465 -0.70 -12.99 -32.01
CA ALA A 465 -2.15 -12.78 -32.13
C ALA A 465 -2.49 -11.32 -31.76
N ALA A 466 -3.05 -10.59 -32.72
CA ALA A 466 -3.58 -9.24 -32.54
C ALA A 466 -4.93 -9.30 -31.83
N VAL A 467 -5.16 -8.42 -30.85
CA VAL A 467 -6.51 -7.99 -30.42
C VAL A 467 -6.44 -6.50 -30.01
N ASP A 468 -6.93 -5.68 -30.93
CA ASP A 468 -7.65 -4.40 -30.84
C ASP A 468 -7.34 -3.34 -29.77
N ASP A 469 -6.94 -2.18 -30.32
CA ASP A 469 -6.98 -0.81 -29.80
C ASP A 469 -8.26 -0.48 -29.02
N LEU A 470 -8.15 -0.25 -27.71
CA LEU A 470 -9.08 0.60 -26.97
C LEU A 470 -8.54 2.03 -26.93
N ARG A 471 -8.88 2.82 -27.95
CA ARG A 471 -8.72 4.27 -27.95
C ARG A 471 -9.72 4.88 -26.97
N PHE A 472 -9.24 5.54 -25.93
CA PHE A 472 -10.05 6.45 -25.12
C PHE A 472 -10.23 7.77 -25.88
N PRO A 473 -11.42 8.38 -25.86
CA PRO A 473 -11.68 9.62 -26.57
C PRO A 473 -10.99 10.80 -25.87
N GLU A 474 -10.39 11.69 -26.66
CA GLU A 474 -9.86 12.96 -26.17
C GLU A 474 -10.96 13.82 -25.52
N PRO A 475 -10.68 14.49 -24.40
CA PRO A 475 -11.63 15.41 -23.81
C PRO A 475 -11.67 16.71 -24.62
N SER A 476 -12.86 17.03 -25.13
CA SER A 476 -13.21 18.31 -25.71
C SER A 476 -12.93 19.45 -24.74
N HIS A 477 -12.25 20.49 -25.23
CA HIS A 477 -12.16 21.79 -24.60
C HIS A 477 -13.56 22.35 -24.34
N ASP A 478 -13.98 22.36 -23.08
CA ASP A 478 -14.89 23.37 -22.57
C ASP A 478 -14.53 23.66 -21.10
N GLY A 479 -14.06 24.90 -20.89
CA GLY A 479 -13.65 25.41 -19.59
C GLY A 479 -14.85 25.62 -18.68
N ASN A 480 -14.89 24.87 -17.58
CA ASN A 480 -15.33 25.31 -16.26
C ASN A 480 -15.28 24.12 -15.31
N SER A 481 -14.13 23.93 -14.64
CA SER A 481 -14.03 23.05 -13.49
C SER A 481 -13.63 23.89 -12.28
N TYR A 482 -14.65 24.28 -11.50
CA TYR A 482 -14.50 24.68 -10.10
C TYR A 482 -14.20 23.43 -9.27
N TRP A 483 -13.26 23.58 -8.33
CA TRP A 483 -12.73 22.56 -7.43
C TRP A 483 -13.76 21.91 -6.51
#